data_AF-A0A0W1DQU9-F1
#
_entry.id   AF-A0A0W1DQU9-F1
#
_cell.length_a   1.000
_cell.length_b   1.000
_cell.length_c   1.000
_cell.angle_alpha   90.00
_cell.angle_beta   90.00
_cell.angle_gamma   90.00
#
_symmetry.space_group_name_H-M   'P 1'
#
loop_
_entity.id
_entity.type
_entity.pdbx_description
1 polymer ?
#
loop_
_entity_poly.entity_id
_entity_poly.type
_entity_poly.pdbx_seq_one_letter_code
_entity_poly.pdbx_strand_id
1 'polypeptide(L)'
;MTIYCDESGGLNAGAMTFAAAMLTPEAAAAIHARFRSVTGLRGELKGSRISVTERAYLLELFDRAGGRAWVAVATRDRLAPSADGKAVSDLALYAALLDLAVSSWLPETGGVCTDVVIDDGRYDPAILGHVRESIQAGLAGWGRASLADSRRSDGVQIADVIANSLFNIEIGSPRAHRIGTILDPLLKSRAIRIAELTRLP
;
A
#
# COMPACT_ATOMS: atom_id res chain seq x y z
N MET A 1 -13.59 -6.84 7.93
CA MET A 1 -12.74 -6.05 7.01
C MET A 1 -11.34 -6.61 7.08
N THR A 2 -10.53 -6.41 6.04
CA THR A 2 -9.13 -6.85 5.97
C THR A 2 -8.30 -5.69 5.42
N ILE A 3 -7.13 -5.44 6.00
CA ILE A 3 -6.15 -4.49 5.51
C ILE A 3 -5.14 -5.26 4.67
N TYR A 4 -5.08 -4.95 3.38
CA TYR A 4 -4.12 -5.49 2.44
C TYR A 4 -2.98 -4.51 2.24
N CYS A 5 -1.76 -4.99 2.36
CA CYS A 5 -0.57 -4.16 2.35
C CYS A 5 0.36 -4.57 1.21
N ASP A 6 0.81 -3.57 0.44
CA ASP A 6 1.86 -3.72 -0.56
C ASP A 6 2.61 -2.39 -0.69
N GLU A 7 3.83 -2.44 -1.19
CA GLU A 7 4.72 -1.29 -1.32
C GLU A 7 5.13 -1.00 -2.76
N SER A 8 5.71 0.17 -2.99
CA SER A 8 6.30 0.51 -4.27
C SER A 8 7.54 1.37 -4.10
N GLY A 9 8.55 1.09 -4.92
CA GLY A 9 9.77 1.88 -5.00
C GLY A 9 10.81 1.55 -3.92
N GLY A 10 11.57 2.58 -3.55
CA GLY A 10 12.73 2.54 -2.67
C GLY A 10 13.46 3.88 -2.73
N LEU A 11 14.18 4.27 -1.68
CA LEU A 11 14.83 5.59 -1.64
C LEU A 11 15.78 5.83 -2.81
N ASN A 12 16.40 4.77 -3.35
CA ASN A 12 17.25 4.84 -4.54
C ASN A 12 16.51 5.32 -5.81
N ALA A 13 15.20 5.09 -5.87
CA ALA A 13 14.32 5.58 -6.94
C ALA A 13 13.67 6.94 -6.63
N GLY A 14 13.98 7.55 -5.48
CA GLY A 14 13.50 8.87 -5.05
C GLY A 14 12.47 8.81 -3.92
N ALA A 15 11.62 7.77 -3.89
CA ALA A 15 10.61 7.57 -2.87
C ALA A 15 10.32 6.09 -2.61
N MET A 16 9.82 5.77 -1.43
CA MET A 16 9.14 4.51 -1.12
C MET A 16 7.74 4.82 -0.59
N THR A 17 6.76 4.07 -1.05
CA THR A 17 5.36 4.20 -0.60
C THR A 17 4.83 2.86 -0.16
N PHE A 18 3.97 2.83 0.84
CA PHE A 18 3.34 1.61 1.35
C PHE A 18 1.84 1.85 1.51
N ALA A 19 1.01 1.10 0.80
CA ALA A 19 -0.43 1.21 0.92
C ALA A 19 -0.96 0.17 1.90
N ALA A 20 -1.87 0.57 2.78
CA ALA A 20 -2.69 -0.27 3.63
C ALA A 20 -4.16 -0.07 3.23
N ALA A 21 -4.64 -0.89 2.29
CA ALA A 21 -5.97 -0.80 1.71
C ALA A 21 -6.98 -1.68 2.47
N MET A 22 -8.04 -1.08 2.99
CA MET A 22 -9.09 -1.77 3.72
C MET A 22 -10.27 -2.12 2.81
N LEU A 23 -10.53 -3.42 2.69
CA LEU A 23 -11.63 -4.01 1.93
C LEU A 23 -12.15 -5.27 2.64
N THR A 24 -13.38 -5.69 2.34
CA THR A 24 -13.78 -7.08 2.57
C THR A 24 -13.15 -7.99 1.50
N PRO A 25 -12.82 -9.25 1.80
CA PRO A 25 -12.37 -10.21 0.79
C PRO A 25 -13.31 -10.32 -0.42
N GLU A 26 -14.62 -10.27 -0.19
CA GLU A 26 -15.64 -10.35 -1.24
C GLU A 26 -15.59 -9.14 -2.18
N ALA A 27 -15.44 -7.93 -1.61
CA ALA A 27 -15.26 -6.71 -2.40
C ALA A 27 -13.96 -6.73 -3.21
N ALA A 28 -12.84 -7.18 -2.62
CA ALA A 28 -11.58 -7.30 -3.34
C ALA A 28 -11.70 -8.26 -4.54
N ALA A 29 -12.30 -9.43 -4.33
CA ALA A 29 -12.56 -10.40 -5.40
C ALA A 29 -13.52 -9.85 -6.47
N ALA A 30 -14.57 -9.13 -6.07
CA ALA A 30 -15.52 -8.52 -7.00
C ALA A 30 -14.89 -7.42 -7.86
N ILE A 31 -14.06 -6.55 -7.27
CA ILE A 31 -13.28 -5.53 -8.00
C ILE A 31 -12.40 -6.23 -9.03
N HIS A 32 -11.67 -7.27 -8.64
CA HIS A 32 -10.79 -8.02 -9.53
C HIS A 32 -11.54 -8.70 -10.68
N ALA A 33 -12.62 -9.41 -10.37
CA ALA A 33 -13.45 -10.08 -11.38
C ALA A 33 -13.99 -9.06 -12.37
N ARG A 34 -14.50 -7.92 -11.88
CA ARG A 34 -15.01 -6.85 -12.73
C ARG A 34 -13.91 -6.22 -13.58
N PHE A 35 -12.78 -5.88 -12.98
CA PHE A 35 -11.63 -5.32 -13.67
C PHE A 35 -11.19 -6.21 -14.84
N ARG A 36 -10.98 -7.51 -14.57
CA ARG A 36 -10.56 -8.49 -15.59
C ARG A 36 -11.60 -8.68 -16.69
N SER A 37 -12.89 -8.66 -16.37
CA SER A 37 -13.95 -8.80 -17.37
C SER A 37 -13.96 -7.67 -18.40
N VAL A 38 -13.46 -6.48 -18.02
CA VAL A 38 -13.43 -5.30 -18.90
C VAL A 38 -12.09 -5.17 -19.61
N THR A 39 -10.97 -5.42 -18.93
CA THR A 39 -9.62 -5.22 -19.49
C THR A 39 -9.11 -6.44 -20.26
N GLY A 40 -9.68 -7.62 -20.00
CA GLY A 40 -9.15 -8.88 -20.51
C GLY A 40 -7.82 -9.30 -19.86
N LEU A 41 -7.38 -8.61 -18.79
CA LEU A 41 -6.11 -8.90 -18.12
C LEU A 41 -6.07 -10.33 -17.59
N ARG A 42 -5.05 -11.08 -18.01
CA ARG A 42 -4.72 -12.42 -17.52
C ARG A 42 -3.47 -12.37 -16.64
N GLY A 43 -3.39 -13.26 -15.65
CA GLY A 43 -2.29 -13.29 -14.70
C GLY A 43 -2.38 -12.19 -13.63
N GLU A 44 -1.26 -11.90 -12.99
CA GLU A 44 -1.19 -10.96 -11.86
C GLU A 44 -1.42 -9.50 -12.30
N LEU A 45 -2.27 -8.78 -11.57
CA LEU A 45 -2.42 -7.34 -11.65
C LEU A 45 -1.26 -6.68 -10.89
N LYS A 46 -0.43 -5.94 -11.62
CA LYS A 46 0.63 -5.11 -11.04
C LYS A 46 0.45 -3.65 -11.46
N GLY A 47 0.51 -2.72 -10.50
CA GLY A 47 0.42 -1.28 -10.73
C GLY A 47 1.47 -0.78 -11.72
N SER A 48 2.68 -1.35 -11.67
CA SER A 48 3.75 -1.01 -12.61
C SER A 48 3.45 -1.40 -14.07
N ARG A 49 2.52 -2.35 -14.32
CA ARG A 49 2.24 -2.96 -15.63
C ARG A 49 0.95 -2.50 -16.29
N ILE A 50 0.08 -1.79 -15.56
CA ILE A 50 -1.18 -1.28 -16.11
C ILE A 50 -1.03 0.13 -16.69
N SER A 51 -1.85 0.42 -17.70
CA SER A 51 -2.00 1.74 -18.28
C SER A 51 -2.66 2.72 -17.30
N VAL A 52 -2.59 4.01 -17.62
CA VAL A 52 -3.25 5.07 -16.85
C VAL A 52 -4.77 4.90 -16.85
N THR A 53 -5.36 4.45 -17.95
CA THR A 53 -6.81 4.23 -18.06
C THR A 53 -7.27 3.06 -17.21
N GLU A 54 -6.52 1.95 -17.24
CA GLU A 54 -6.79 0.80 -16.38
C GLU A 54 -6.65 1.16 -14.90
N ARG A 55 -5.62 1.94 -14.54
CA ARG A 55 -5.46 2.46 -13.18
C ARG A 55 -6.67 3.29 -12.73
N ALA A 56 -7.13 4.21 -13.59
CA ALA A 56 -8.33 5.00 -13.32
C ALA A 56 -9.54 4.09 -13.08
N TYR A 57 -9.71 3.07 -13.93
CA TYR A 57 -10.82 2.13 -13.80
C TYR A 57 -10.77 1.32 -12.50
N LEU A 58 -9.60 0.82 -12.11
CA LEU A 58 -9.46 0.07 -10.85
C LEU A 58 -9.75 0.96 -9.63
N LEU A 59 -9.22 2.19 -9.60
CA LEU A 59 -9.44 3.12 -8.49
C LEU A 59 -10.90 3.58 -8.38
N GLU A 60 -11.60 3.71 -9.51
CA GLU A 60 -13.04 3.95 -9.53
C GLU A 60 -13.82 2.76 -8.94
N LEU A 61 -13.46 1.51 -9.30
CA LEU A 61 -14.08 0.32 -8.72
C LEU A 61 -13.82 0.21 -7.22
N PHE A 62 -12.60 0.54 -6.79
CA PHE A 62 -12.21 0.58 -5.39
C PHE A 62 -13.08 1.56 -4.59
N ASP A 63 -13.24 2.80 -5.07
CA ASP A 63 -14.04 3.82 -4.39
C ASP A 63 -15.53 3.42 -4.33
N ARG A 64 -16.09 2.92 -5.44
CA ARG A 64 -17.48 2.44 -5.50
C ARG A 64 -17.76 1.27 -4.56
N ALA A 65 -16.77 0.43 -4.31
CA ALA A 65 -16.88 -0.68 -3.36
C ALA A 65 -16.77 -0.22 -1.89
N GLY A 66 -16.62 1.09 -1.63
CA GLY A 66 -16.40 1.63 -0.29
C GLY A 66 -14.99 1.40 0.21
N GLY A 67 -14.03 1.10 -0.68
CA GLY A 67 -12.63 0.93 -0.35
C GLY A 67 -12.05 2.17 0.31
N ARG A 68 -11.14 1.96 1.26
CA ARG A 68 -10.42 3.03 1.93
C ARG A 68 -8.95 2.66 2.10
N ALA A 69 -8.03 3.61 2.02
CA ALA A 69 -6.61 3.34 2.17
C ALA A 69 -5.87 4.43 2.94
N TRP A 70 -4.89 4.00 3.72
CA TRP A 70 -3.77 4.83 4.14
C TRP A 70 -2.55 4.49 3.30
N VAL A 71 -1.83 5.51 2.84
CA VAL A 71 -0.57 5.34 2.11
C VAL A 71 0.52 6.06 2.88
N ALA A 72 1.45 5.30 3.45
CA ALA A 72 2.65 5.83 4.04
C ALA A 72 3.66 6.19 2.94
N VAL A 73 4.28 7.36 3.03
CA VAL A 73 5.21 7.88 2.02
C VAL A 73 6.49 8.36 2.67
N ALA A 74 7.63 7.93 2.14
CA ALA A 74 8.93 8.51 2.43
C ALA A 74 9.60 8.95 1.12
N THR A 75 10.05 10.19 1.08
CA THR A 75 10.86 10.72 -0.03
C THR A 75 12.28 10.98 0.44
N ARG A 76 13.26 10.77 -0.46
CA ARG A 76 14.69 10.96 -0.13
C ARG A 76 14.98 12.34 0.43
N ASP A 77 14.33 13.37 -0.11
CA ASP A 77 14.62 14.76 0.23
C ASP A 77 14.01 15.20 1.56
N ARG A 78 12.98 14.49 2.05
CA ARG A 78 12.27 14.82 3.31
C ARG A 78 12.64 13.90 4.47
N LEU A 79 13.20 12.73 4.19
CA LEU A 79 13.61 11.79 5.22
C LEU A 79 14.87 12.31 5.92
N ALA A 80 14.76 12.54 7.22
CA ALA A 80 15.89 12.96 8.04
C ALA A 80 17.04 11.92 7.97
N PRO A 81 18.31 12.37 7.95
CA PRO A 81 19.44 11.46 8.07
C PRO A 81 19.34 10.59 9.33
N SER A 82 19.88 9.37 9.28
CA SER A 82 20.01 8.55 10.48
C SER A 82 20.84 9.26 11.54
N ALA A 83 20.47 9.12 12.81
CA ALA A 83 21.20 9.70 13.94
C ALA A 83 22.68 9.28 13.97
N ASP A 84 22.99 8.09 13.46
CA ASP A 84 24.34 7.53 13.41
C ASP A 84 25.11 7.91 12.13
N GLY A 85 24.54 8.78 11.29
CA GLY A 85 25.13 9.17 10.00
C GLY A 85 25.15 8.06 8.94
N LYS A 86 24.62 6.88 9.25
CA LYS A 86 24.51 5.75 8.32
C LYS A 86 23.36 5.94 7.33
N ALA A 87 23.50 5.38 6.14
CA ALA A 87 22.39 5.31 5.20
C ALA A 87 21.23 4.52 5.81
N VAL A 88 20.01 4.98 5.57
CA VAL A 88 18.79 4.28 5.98
C VAL A 88 18.73 2.94 5.25
N SER A 89 18.60 1.85 6.01
CA SER A 89 18.38 0.51 5.45
C SER A 89 17.02 0.45 4.75
N ASP A 90 16.98 -0.16 3.56
CA ASP A 90 15.74 -0.39 2.81
C ASP A 90 14.72 -1.18 3.66
N LEU A 91 15.18 -2.20 4.40
CA LEU A 91 14.33 -3.00 5.30
C LEU A 91 13.79 -2.18 6.48
N ALA A 92 14.61 -1.31 7.07
CA ALA A 92 14.18 -0.46 8.18
C ALA A 92 13.10 0.53 7.70
N LEU A 93 13.28 1.09 6.50
CA LEU A 93 12.29 1.96 5.89
C LEU A 93 11.00 1.21 5.55
N TYR A 94 11.10 0.02 4.94
CA TYR A 94 9.96 -0.83 4.64
C TYR A 94 9.12 -1.11 5.90
N ALA A 95 9.77 -1.55 6.98
CA ALA A 95 9.10 -1.85 8.24
C ALA A 95 8.44 -0.60 8.85
N ALA A 96 9.13 0.55 8.84
CA ALA A 96 8.60 1.80 9.37
C ALA A 96 7.40 2.33 8.57
N LEU A 97 7.42 2.21 7.24
CA LEU A 97 6.29 2.62 6.40
C LEU A 97 5.09 1.69 6.57
N LEU A 98 5.32 0.38 6.66
CA LEU A 98 4.25 -0.59 6.94
C LEU A 98 3.60 -0.30 8.30
N ASP A 99 4.41 -0.12 9.35
CA ASP A 99 3.92 0.21 10.68
C ASP A 99 3.15 1.53 10.68
N LEU A 100 3.64 2.58 10.02
CA LEU A 100 2.94 3.85 9.89
C LEU A 100 1.59 3.70 9.17
N ALA A 101 1.54 2.97 8.05
CA ALA A 101 0.31 2.77 7.29
C ALA A 101 -0.74 1.96 8.08
N VAL A 102 -0.32 0.90 8.77
CA VAL A 102 -1.21 0.06 9.58
C VAL A 102 -1.63 0.77 10.86
N SER A 103 -0.72 1.43 11.59
CA SER A 103 -1.06 2.17 12.81
C SER A 103 -2.00 3.36 12.55
N SER A 104 -1.93 3.97 11.37
CA SER A 104 -2.86 5.02 10.94
C SER A 104 -4.32 4.54 10.85
N TRP A 105 -4.55 3.22 10.73
CA TRP A 105 -5.88 2.65 10.79
C TRP A 105 -6.45 2.52 12.20
N LEU A 106 -5.62 2.37 13.23
CA LEU A 106 -6.05 2.06 14.58
C LEU A 106 -7.07 3.06 15.16
N PRO A 107 -6.91 4.39 15.00
CA PRO A 107 -7.89 5.35 15.49
C PRO A 107 -9.24 5.26 14.76
N GLU A 108 -9.25 4.82 13.50
CA GLU A 108 -10.45 4.82 12.66
C GLU A 108 -11.26 3.54 12.78
N THR A 109 -10.61 2.41 13.03
CA THR A 109 -11.30 1.14 13.27
C THR A 109 -11.83 1.04 14.69
N GLY A 110 -11.53 2.01 15.57
CA GLY A 110 -11.92 1.95 16.99
C GLY A 110 -11.35 0.72 17.71
N GLY A 111 -10.23 0.20 17.21
CA GLY A 111 -9.64 -1.06 17.67
C GLY A 111 -10.42 -2.33 17.29
N VAL A 112 -11.32 -2.25 16.30
CA VAL A 112 -12.08 -3.41 15.82
C VAL A 112 -11.22 -4.31 14.93
N CYS A 113 -11.41 -5.61 15.15
CA CYS A 113 -10.62 -6.69 14.59
C CYS A 113 -10.50 -6.63 13.07
N THR A 114 -9.31 -6.35 12.56
CA THR A 114 -9.03 -6.30 11.12
C THR A 114 -7.75 -7.07 10.84
N ASP A 115 -7.88 -8.20 10.14
CA ASP A 115 -6.70 -8.95 9.71
C ASP A 115 -5.85 -8.10 8.78
N VAL A 116 -4.53 -8.22 8.93
CA VAL A 116 -3.54 -7.54 8.10
C VAL A 116 -2.87 -8.59 7.23
N VAL A 117 -2.94 -8.40 5.92
CA VAL A 117 -2.34 -9.27 4.90
C VAL A 117 -1.25 -8.48 4.20
N ILE A 118 -0.01 -8.90 4.35
CA ILE A 118 1.18 -8.21 3.86
C ILE A 118 1.74 -8.99 2.66
N ASP A 119 2.09 -8.29 1.57
CA ASP A 119 2.79 -8.90 0.44
C ASP A 119 4.09 -9.58 0.88
N ASP A 120 4.36 -10.78 0.35
CA ASP A 120 5.53 -11.57 0.68
C ASP A 120 6.66 -11.54 -0.36
N GLY A 121 6.57 -10.64 -1.35
CA GLY A 121 7.41 -10.67 -2.54
C GLY A 121 8.74 -9.92 -2.44
N ARG A 122 8.89 -8.96 -1.51
CA ARG A 122 10.07 -8.06 -1.48
C ARG A 122 11.32 -8.67 -0.86
N TYR A 123 11.18 -9.41 0.24
CA TYR A 123 12.30 -9.96 1.01
C TYR A 123 12.14 -11.46 1.26
N ASP A 124 13.22 -12.08 1.75
CA ASP A 124 13.20 -13.49 2.16
C ASP A 124 12.10 -13.76 3.22
N PRO A 125 11.40 -14.91 3.16
CA PRO A 125 10.33 -15.23 4.09
C PRO A 125 10.72 -15.17 5.58
N ALA A 126 11.97 -15.46 5.94
CA ALA A 126 12.42 -15.35 7.33
C ALA A 126 12.46 -13.89 7.80
N ILE A 127 12.94 -12.97 6.93
CA ILE A 127 12.98 -11.54 7.21
C ILE A 127 11.55 -11.00 7.34
N LEU A 128 10.66 -11.35 6.41
CA LEU A 128 9.27 -10.92 6.46
C LEU A 128 8.51 -11.53 7.64
N GLY A 129 8.91 -12.72 8.09
CA GLY A 129 8.42 -13.32 9.34
C GLY A 129 8.61 -12.40 10.55
N HIS A 130 9.81 -11.82 10.69
CA HIS A 130 10.11 -10.86 11.77
C HIS A 130 9.35 -9.54 11.64
N VAL A 131 9.20 -9.02 10.42
CA VAL A 131 8.40 -7.81 10.17
C VAL A 131 6.94 -8.07 10.55
N ARG A 132 6.36 -9.19 10.10
CA ARG A 132 5.01 -9.63 10.44
C ARG A 132 4.81 -9.78 11.95
N GLU A 133 5.79 -10.32 12.68
CA GLU A 133 5.74 -10.44 14.15
C GLU A 133 5.68 -9.08 14.84
N SER A 134 6.47 -8.12 14.33
CA SER A 134 6.46 -6.74 14.84
C SER A 134 5.09 -6.09 14.63
N ILE A 135 4.50 -6.25 13.44
CA ILE A 135 3.13 -5.77 13.17
C ILE A 135 2.11 -6.51 14.06
N GLN A 136 2.22 -7.83 14.22
CA GLN A 136 1.33 -8.60 15.09
C GLN A 136 1.35 -8.11 16.54
N ALA A 137 2.52 -7.71 17.05
CA ALA A 137 2.66 -7.12 18.38
C ALA A 137 1.99 -5.74 18.46
N GLY A 138 2.19 -4.90 17.44
CA GLY A 138 1.55 -3.57 17.33
C GLY A 138 0.03 -3.62 17.25
N LEU A 139 -0.55 -4.70 16.71
CA LEU A 139 -2.00 -4.91 16.66
C LEU A 139 -2.64 -5.19 18.04
N ALA A 140 -1.86 -5.43 19.10
CA ALA A 140 -2.34 -5.60 20.48
C ALA A 140 -3.52 -6.58 20.66
N GLY A 141 -3.59 -7.64 19.83
CA GLY A 141 -4.64 -8.66 19.88
C GLY A 141 -5.92 -8.34 19.08
N TRP A 142 -5.96 -7.21 18.37
CA TRP A 142 -7.10 -6.77 17.54
C TRP A 142 -7.04 -7.33 16.10
N GLY A 143 -6.42 -8.48 15.87
CA GLY A 143 -6.34 -9.05 14.52
C GLY A 143 -5.12 -9.92 14.31
N ARG A 144 -5.04 -10.54 13.14
CA ARG A 144 -3.90 -11.37 12.75
C ARG A 144 -3.12 -10.73 11.61
N ALA A 145 -1.81 -10.60 11.80
CA ALA A 145 -0.89 -10.29 10.71
C ALA A 145 -0.47 -11.59 10.00
N SER A 146 -0.59 -11.60 8.68
CA SER A 146 -0.25 -12.72 7.81
C SER A 146 0.50 -12.25 6.57
N LEU A 147 1.28 -13.15 5.98
CA LEU A 147 1.99 -12.94 4.72
C LEU A 147 1.18 -13.62 3.60
N ALA A 148 1.17 -13.02 2.42
CA ALA A 148 0.50 -13.61 1.26
C ALA A 148 1.25 -13.35 -0.05
N ASP A 149 1.32 -14.39 -0.88
CA ASP A 149 1.71 -14.29 -2.29
C ASP A 149 0.76 -13.35 -3.01
N SER A 150 1.26 -12.21 -3.49
CA SER A 150 0.46 -11.21 -4.22
C SER A 150 -0.34 -11.84 -5.35
N ARG A 151 0.19 -12.85 -6.06
CA ARG A 151 -0.53 -13.51 -7.17
C ARG A 151 -1.84 -14.15 -6.76
N ARG A 152 -1.98 -14.50 -5.49
CA ARG A 152 -3.12 -15.21 -4.90
C ARG A 152 -4.01 -14.31 -4.05
N SER A 153 -3.66 -13.03 -3.91
CA SER A 153 -4.39 -12.07 -3.07
C SER A 153 -4.85 -10.87 -3.90
N ASP A 154 -6.16 -10.84 -4.17
CA ASP A 154 -6.77 -9.74 -4.93
C ASP A 154 -6.59 -8.40 -4.21
N GLY A 155 -6.71 -8.39 -2.87
CA GLY A 155 -6.55 -7.18 -2.08
C GLY A 155 -5.11 -6.64 -2.07
N VAL A 156 -4.10 -7.51 -2.02
CA VAL A 156 -2.69 -7.10 -2.11
C VAL A 156 -2.39 -6.50 -3.48
N GLN A 157 -2.88 -7.10 -4.57
CA GLN A 157 -2.74 -6.53 -5.92
C GLN A 157 -3.41 -5.15 -6.05
N ILE A 158 -4.54 -4.91 -5.38
CA ILE A 158 -5.16 -3.57 -5.31
C ILE A 158 -4.27 -2.60 -4.52
N ALA A 159 -3.70 -3.03 -3.39
CA ALA A 159 -2.76 -2.24 -2.61
C ALA A 159 -1.51 -1.85 -3.42
N ASP A 160 -0.95 -2.76 -4.24
CA ASP A 160 0.16 -2.47 -5.17
C ASP A 160 -0.21 -1.32 -6.11
N VAL A 161 -1.40 -1.38 -6.72
CA VAL A 161 -1.83 -0.30 -7.64
C VAL A 161 -1.92 1.03 -6.91
N ILE A 162 -2.44 1.07 -5.68
CA ILE A 162 -2.52 2.29 -4.86
C ILE A 162 -1.12 2.81 -4.52
N ALA A 163 -0.26 1.96 -3.94
CA ALA A 163 1.12 2.31 -3.59
C ALA A 163 1.88 2.83 -4.82
N ASN A 164 1.85 2.07 -5.92
CA ASN A 164 2.49 2.44 -7.17
C ASN A 164 1.94 3.76 -7.74
N SER A 165 0.66 4.09 -7.52
CA SER A 165 0.10 5.37 -7.95
C SER A 165 0.79 6.54 -7.26
N LEU A 166 0.86 6.50 -5.93
CA LEU A 166 1.50 7.56 -5.14
C LEU A 166 3.00 7.61 -5.43
N PHE A 167 3.68 6.47 -5.52
CA PHE A 167 5.10 6.42 -5.88
C PHE A 167 5.39 7.18 -7.17
N ASN A 168 4.58 6.99 -8.23
CA ASN A 168 4.77 7.70 -9.49
C ASN A 168 4.59 9.22 -9.38
N ILE A 169 3.71 9.68 -8.48
CA ILE A 169 3.55 11.11 -8.19
C ILE A 169 4.79 11.64 -7.48
N GLU A 170 5.22 10.96 -6.41
CA GLU A 170 6.34 11.41 -5.58
C GLU A 170 7.67 11.49 -6.34
N ILE A 171 7.92 10.56 -7.26
CA ILE A 171 9.13 10.61 -8.10
C ILE A 171 9.02 11.53 -9.32
N GLY A 172 7.87 12.20 -9.51
CA GLY A 172 7.64 13.07 -10.66
C GLY A 172 7.72 12.35 -12.01
N SER A 173 7.23 11.10 -12.10
CA SER A 173 7.32 10.32 -13.34
C SER A 173 6.55 10.99 -14.50
N PRO A 174 6.80 10.62 -15.77
CA PRO A 174 6.10 11.21 -16.92
C PRO A 174 4.56 11.11 -16.87
N ARG A 175 4.03 10.17 -16.08
CA ARG A 175 2.58 9.96 -15.87
C ARG A 175 2.06 10.58 -14.57
N ALA A 176 2.91 11.21 -13.75
CA ALA A 176 2.56 11.77 -12.45
C ALA A 176 1.34 12.69 -12.52
N HIS A 177 1.31 13.64 -13.46
CA HIS A 177 0.19 14.58 -13.61
C HIS A 177 -1.15 13.86 -13.80
N ARG A 178 -1.21 12.89 -14.72
CA ARG A 178 -2.45 12.15 -15.01
C ARG A 178 -2.86 11.23 -13.85
N ILE A 179 -1.90 10.61 -13.17
CA ILE A 179 -2.19 9.82 -11.96
C ILE A 179 -2.69 10.73 -10.84
N GLY A 180 -2.12 11.92 -10.69
CA GLY A 180 -2.59 12.95 -9.76
C GLY A 180 -4.05 13.33 -10.03
N THR A 181 -4.42 13.56 -11.29
CA THR A 181 -5.82 13.82 -11.68
C THR A 181 -6.76 12.67 -11.28
N ILE A 182 -6.31 11.42 -11.40
CA ILE A 182 -7.10 10.24 -11.01
C ILE A 182 -7.27 10.16 -9.49
N LEU A 183 -6.22 10.43 -8.72
CA LEU A 183 -6.26 10.33 -7.26
C LEU A 183 -6.94 11.51 -6.57
N ASP A 184 -6.92 12.70 -7.18
CA ASP A 184 -7.49 13.93 -6.62
C ASP A 184 -8.90 13.76 -6.00
N PRO A 185 -9.89 13.13 -6.68
CA PRO A 185 -11.20 12.89 -6.06
C PRO A 185 -11.14 11.96 -4.83
N LEU A 186 -10.31 10.91 -4.85
CA LEU A 186 -10.17 9.98 -3.72
C LEU A 186 -9.46 10.62 -2.52
N LEU A 187 -8.53 11.55 -2.77
CA LEU A 187 -7.87 12.33 -1.73
C LEU A 187 -8.85 13.32 -1.10
N LYS A 188 -9.64 14.02 -1.92
CA LYS A 188 -10.66 14.98 -1.46
C LYS A 188 -11.76 14.31 -0.65
N SER A 189 -12.23 13.13 -1.07
CA SER A 189 -13.23 12.35 -0.32
C SER A 189 -12.64 11.63 0.90
N ARG A 190 -11.32 11.67 1.07
CA ARG A 190 -10.56 10.89 2.07
C ARG A 190 -10.73 9.39 1.92
N ALA A 191 -11.10 8.91 0.73
CA ALA A 191 -11.05 7.49 0.40
C ALA A 191 -9.59 6.99 0.41
N ILE A 192 -8.66 7.83 -0.04
CA ILE A 192 -7.23 7.61 0.13
C ILE A 192 -6.68 8.74 1.00
N ARG A 193 -5.84 8.39 1.96
CA ARG A 193 -5.14 9.34 2.85
C ARG A 193 -3.65 9.05 2.83
N ILE A 194 -2.85 10.09 3.05
CA ILE A 194 -1.40 10.04 2.97
C ILE A 194 -0.83 10.33 4.36
N ALA A 195 0.11 9.50 4.80
CA ALA A 195 0.91 9.71 6.01
C ALA A 195 2.38 9.85 5.60
N GLU A 196 3.03 10.96 5.94
CA GLU A 196 4.43 11.19 5.59
C GLU A 196 5.36 10.68 6.69
N LEU A 197 6.34 9.87 6.32
CA LEU A 197 7.42 9.43 7.18
C LEU A 197 8.63 10.34 6.96
N THR A 198 8.89 11.22 7.92
CA THR A 198 10.01 12.19 7.86
C THR A 198 11.20 11.78 8.73
N ARG A 199 11.03 10.80 9.61
CA ARG A 199 12.09 10.22 10.44
C ARG A 199 11.76 8.76 10.72
N LEU A 200 12.78 7.91 10.77
CA LEU A 200 12.62 6.55 11.29
C LEU A 200 12.38 6.56 12.81
N PRO A 201 11.54 5.66 13.34
CA PRO A 201 11.35 5.48 14.77
C PRO A 201 12.63 5.01 15.49
#